data_AF-A0A2Z4UTQ4-F1
#
_entry.id   AF-A0A2Z4UTQ4-F1
#
_cell.length_a   1.000
_cell.length_b   1.000
_cell.length_c   1.000
_cell.angle_alpha   90.00
_cell.angle_beta   90.00
_cell.angle_gamma   90.00
#
_symmetry.space_group_name_H-M   'P 1'
#
loop_
_entity.id
_entity.type
_entity.pdbx_description
1 polymer ?
#
loop_
_entity_poly.entity_id
_entity_poly.type
_entity_poly.pdbx_seq_one_letter_code
_entity_poly.pdbx_strand_id
1 'polypeptide(L)'
;MTPGRTNATAPPAAPAGPPAAGPVKALFLVLRTAGPLRTLAPAAALALAADLGGVALMTLAAWLIARAAEQPAMGVLSVAIVAVRALAVTRGLFRYGERLAGHDAALRAVARLRRRVFGSLARRPAHEDARTVRDADTVSRLVADVDLVQDALLRVLLPALSAVLVSAAVISGAALVSPAAALALALGLAAGGVLLPALTALAAARADRRSADLRAELAVHTVDLLDGAEDLAVFGAAARETDRAVATARRLRAHDRGAALLSAVSVAALTVVQGATTIAVALLCAGSTSPVWAVALPLLALASFEVLTPLPAAAQLLADLTAGARRVHALLRDPAPVKDSASTGGFSGDVRRAPPHPASTTAASGACPSGLERGEERHGNLRMGLLGPGEGGQSHIVEVLVPVDMVCP
;
A
#
# COMPACT_ATOMS: atom_id res chain seq x y z
N MET A 1 -58.36 -2.29 -24.46
CA MET A 1 -57.12 -2.83 -25.06
C MET A 1 -55.95 -2.07 -24.49
N THR A 2 -55.30 -2.64 -23.49
CA THR A 2 -54.19 -2.08 -22.73
C THR A 2 -53.07 -3.12 -22.76
N PRO A 3 -51.85 -2.81 -23.23
CA PRO A 3 -50.77 -3.79 -23.24
C PRO A 3 -50.13 -3.90 -21.85
N GLY A 4 -49.89 -5.14 -21.43
CA GLY A 4 -49.40 -5.52 -20.11
C GLY A 4 -47.95 -5.12 -19.84
N ARG A 5 -47.70 -4.72 -18.59
CA ARG A 5 -46.37 -4.51 -18.02
C ARG A 5 -45.74 -5.87 -17.71
N THR A 6 -44.64 -6.21 -18.34
CA THR A 6 -43.76 -7.31 -17.94
C THR A 6 -42.88 -6.84 -16.78
N ASN A 7 -43.01 -7.49 -15.63
CA ASN A 7 -42.13 -7.29 -14.49
C ASN A 7 -40.75 -7.88 -14.80
N ALA A 8 -39.76 -7.03 -15.03
CA ALA A 8 -38.36 -7.43 -15.06
C ALA A 8 -37.89 -7.69 -13.61
N THR A 9 -37.66 -8.95 -13.27
CA THR A 9 -37.05 -9.39 -12.01
C THR A 9 -35.63 -8.85 -11.90
N ALA A 10 -35.36 -8.07 -10.86
CA ALA A 10 -34.03 -7.59 -10.51
C ALA A 10 -33.08 -8.77 -10.20
N PRO A 11 -31.78 -8.70 -10.54
CA PRO A 11 -30.82 -9.73 -10.19
C PRO A 11 -30.68 -9.84 -8.65
N PRO A 12 -30.47 -11.05 -8.10
CA PRO A 12 -30.33 -11.24 -6.65
C PRO A 12 -29.12 -10.47 -6.14
N ALA A 13 -29.35 -9.63 -5.13
CA ALA A 13 -28.29 -8.90 -4.44
C ALA A 13 -27.28 -9.89 -3.84
N ALA A 14 -26.00 -9.71 -4.20
CA ALA A 14 -24.89 -10.45 -3.58
C ALA A 14 -24.92 -10.28 -2.05
N PRO A 15 -24.64 -11.34 -1.27
CA PRO A 15 -24.71 -11.26 0.18
C PRO A 15 -23.75 -10.19 0.69
N ALA A 16 -24.28 -9.27 1.51
CA ALA A 16 -23.52 -8.24 2.16
C ALA A 16 -22.46 -8.88 3.07
N GLY A 17 -21.20 -8.85 2.62
CA GLY A 17 -20.06 -9.26 3.45
C GLY A 17 -20.00 -8.43 4.74
N PRO A 18 -19.35 -8.97 5.80
CA PRO A 18 -19.25 -8.30 7.10
C PRO A 18 -18.68 -6.88 6.98
N PRO A 19 -19.03 -5.96 7.90
CA PRO A 19 -18.75 -4.53 7.78
C PRO A 19 -17.26 -4.31 7.49
N ALA A 20 -17.01 -3.70 6.32
CA ALA A 20 -15.66 -3.42 5.84
C ALA A 20 -14.86 -2.69 6.93
N ALA A 21 -13.85 -3.37 7.47
CA ALA A 21 -12.90 -2.74 8.37
C ALA A 21 -12.35 -1.47 7.72
N GLY A 22 -12.26 -0.36 8.48
CA GLY A 22 -11.75 0.90 7.96
C GLY A 22 -10.40 0.72 7.26
N PRO A 23 -10.11 1.52 6.21
CA PRO A 23 -8.92 1.35 5.35
C PRO A 23 -7.61 1.20 6.13
N VAL A 24 -7.46 1.98 7.21
CA VAL A 24 -6.31 1.95 8.11
C VAL A 24 -6.22 0.65 8.94
N LYS A 25 -7.37 0.07 9.30
CA LYS A 25 -7.45 -1.18 10.07
C LYS A 25 -7.00 -2.38 9.23
N ALA A 26 -7.32 -2.39 7.93
CA ALA A 26 -6.83 -3.41 7.00
C ALA A 26 -5.30 -3.34 6.83
N LEU A 27 -4.76 -2.13 6.63
CA LEU A 27 -3.31 -1.90 6.57
C LEU A 27 -2.60 -2.34 7.86
N PHE A 28 -3.14 -1.97 9.02
CA PHE A 28 -2.60 -2.37 10.31
C PHE A 28 -2.63 -3.90 10.52
N LEU A 29 -3.68 -4.57 10.05
CA LEU A 29 -3.77 -6.03 10.11
C LEU A 29 -2.70 -6.70 9.24
N VAL A 30 -2.49 -6.20 8.02
CA VAL A 30 -1.44 -6.69 7.11
C VAL A 30 -0.05 -6.44 7.72
N LEU A 31 0.19 -5.25 8.27
CA LEU A 31 1.44 -4.90 8.95
C LEU A 31 1.72 -5.84 10.14
N ARG A 32 0.69 -6.13 10.95
CA ARG A 32 0.80 -7.08 12.06
C ARG A 32 1.11 -8.50 11.59
N THR A 33 0.65 -8.89 10.40
CA THR A 33 1.02 -10.18 9.81
C THR A 33 2.46 -10.19 9.28
N ALA A 34 2.98 -9.09 8.72
CA ALA A 34 4.32 -9.02 8.13
C ALA A 34 5.47 -9.16 9.15
N GLY A 35 5.23 -8.90 10.44
CA GLY A 35 6.18 -9.18 11.50
C GLY A 35 5.86 -8.49 12.84
N PRO A 36 6.62 -8.79 13.90
CA PRO A 36 6.48 -8.10 15.18
C PRO A 36 6.94 -6.64 15.02
N LEU A 37 6.04 -5.68 15.24
CA LEU A 37 6.38 -4.24 15.22
C LEU A 37 7.55 -3.86 16.14
N ARG A 38 7.87 -4.72 17.13
CA ARG A 38 9.03 -4.58 18.02
C ARG A 38 10.36 -4.51 17.26
N THR A 39 10.49 -5.08 16.06
CA THR A 39 11.73 -4.97 15.27
C THR A 39 11.97 -3.56 14.70
N LEU A 40 10.94 -2.71 14.68
CA LEU A 40 11.04 -1.32 14.24
C LEU A 40 11.34 -0.36 15.39
N ALA A 41 11.18 -0.79 16.64
CA ALA A 41 11.48 0.01 17.81
C ALA A 41 12.89 0.62 17.81
N PRO A 42 13.98 -0.11 17.48
CA PRO A 42 15.30 0.51 17.43
C PRO A 42 15.40 1.57 16.33
N ALA A 43 14.87 1.29 15.12
CA ALA A 43 14.86 2.25 14.02
C ALA A 43 14.08 3.52 14.37
N ALA A 44 12.91 3.37 15.01
CA ALA A 44 12.09 4.48 15.47
C ALA A 44 12.78 5.31 16.56
N ALA A 45 13.48 4.66 17.51
CA ALA A 45 14.24 5.35 18.55
C ALA A 45 15.42 6.14 17.96
N LEU A 46 16.12 5.55 16.98
CA LEU A 46 17.20 6.22 16.23
C LEU A 46 16.68 7.40 15.39
N ALA A 47 15.53 7.24 14.71
CA ALA A 47 14.86 8.32 13.99
C ALA A 47 14.53 9.49 14.94
N LEU A 48 13.89 9.18 16.08
CA LEU A 48 13.53 10.16 17.09
C LEU A 48 14.77 10.89 17.64
N ALA A 49 15.84 10.16 17.95
CA ALA A 49 17.08 10.75 18.44
C ALA A 49 17.75 11.65 17.38
N ALA A 50 17.70 11.26 16.11
CA ALA A 50 18.22 12.06 15.00
C ALA A 50 17.41 13.35 14.80
N ASP A 51 16.08 13.27 14.83
CA ASP A 51 15.19 14.41 14.63
C ASP A 51 15.27 15.37 15.82
N LEU A 52 15.21 14.87 17.06
CA LEU A 52 15.44 15.68 18.27
C LEU A 52 16.84 16.30 18.26
N GLY A 53 17.86 15.56 17.84
CA GLY A 53 19.22 16.08 17.71
C GLY A 53 19.31 17.22 16.71
N GLY A 54 18.56 17.16 15.60
CA GLY A 54 18.47 18.25 14.63
C GLY A 54 17.83 19.52 15.19
N VAL A 55 16.69 19.36 15.86
CA VAL A 55 15.97 20.49 16.46
C VAL A 55 16.77 21.11 17.61
N ALA A 56 17.35 20.27 18.46
CA ALA A 56 18.22 20.70 19.56
C ALA A 56 19.49 21.38 19.03
N LEU A 57 20.08 20.92 17.92
CA LEU A 57 21.25 21.54 17.30
C LEU A 57 20.95 22.96 16.86
N MET A 58 19.83 23.16 16.16
CA MET A 58 19.49 24.47 15.63
C MET A 58 19.11 25.45 16.75
N THR A 59 18.41 24.95 17.76
CA THR A 59 18.04 25.74 18.96
C THR A 59 19.26 26.10 19.80
N LEU A 60 20.17 25.15 20.02
CA LEU A 60 21.38 25.37 20.80
C LEU A 60 22.37 26.30 20.06
N ALA A 61 22.46 26.18 18.74
CA ALA A 61 23.25 27.11 17.93
C ALA A 61 22.69 28.54 18.01
N ALA A 62 21.37 28.71 17.93
CA ALA A 62 20.70 29.99 18.13
C ALA A 62 20.98 30.59 19.51
N TRP A 63 20.83 29.76 20.55
CA TRP A 63 21.09 30.13 21.94
C TRP A 63 22.56 30.54 22.13
N LEU A 64 23.50 29.80 21.54
CA LEU A 64 24.94 30.09 21.58
C LEU A 64 25.25 31.45 20.97
N ILE A 65 24.68 31.75 19.79
CA ILE A 65 24.89 33.02 19.09
C ILE A 65 24.36 34.18 19.93
N ALA A 66 23.14 34.05 20.46
CA ALA A 66 22.54 35.09 21.29
C ALA A 66 23.30 35.27 22.62
N ARG A 67 23.80 34.19 23.23
CA ARG A 67 24.67 34.25 24.41
C ARG A 67 26.01 34.90 24.12
N ALA A 68 26.63 34.61 22.98
CA ALA A 68 27.91 35.21 22.61
C ALA A 68 27.79 36.74 22.47
N ALA A 69 26.63 37.24 22.04
CA ALA A 69 26.36 38.68 21.95
C ALA A 69 26.36 39.38 23.32
N GLU A 70 26.08 38.67 24.42
CA GLU A 70 26.15 39.21 25.79
C GLU A 70 27.59 39.29 26.33
N GLN A 71 28.60 38.88 25.55
CA GLN A 71 30.01 38.84 25.93
C GLN A 71 30.32 38.12 27.27
N PRO A 72 29.82 36.88 27.49
CA PRO A 72 30.11 36.11 28.70
C PRO A 72 31.55 35.59 28.72
N ALA A 73 32.00 35.13 29.89
CA ALA A 73 33.30 34.48 30.03
C ALA A 73 33.41 33.21 29.14
N MET A 74 34.59 33.00 28.55
CA MET A 74 34.86 31.95 27.55
C MET A 74 34.49 30.52 28.00
N GLY A 75 34.54 30.24 29.30
CA GLY A 75 34.22 28.92 29.86
C GLY A 75 32.79 28.46 29.53
N VAL A 76 31.79 29.35 29.63
CA VAL A 76 30.38 29.03 29.36
C VAL A 76 30.15 28.73 27.87
N LEU A 77 30.85 29.45 27.00
CA LEU A 77 30.74 29.27 25.55
C LEU A 77 31.40 27.97 25.08
N SER A 78 32.52 27.58 25.71
CA SER A 78 33.25 26.36 25.35
C SER A 78 32.41 25.09 25.46
N VAL A 79 31.62 24.96 26.54
CA VAL A 79 30.73 23.81 26.77
C VAL A 79 29.66 23.76 25.68
N ALA A 80 29.05 24.90 25.35
CA ALA A 80 28.02 24.98 24.33
C ALA A 80 28.58 24.70 22.92
N ILE A 81 29.80 25.16 22.59
CA ILE A 81 30.48 24.83 21.33
C ILE A 81 30.73 23.32 21.20
N VAL A 82 31.23 22.69 22.27
CA VAL A 82 31.46 21.24 22.29
C VAL A 82 30.14 20.48 22.18
N ALA A 83 29.08 20.93 22.86
CA ALA A 83 27.76 20.32 22.78
C ALA A 83 27.16 20.42 21.37
N VAL A 84 27.26 21.58 20.71
CA VAL A 84 26.83 21.75 19.30
C VAL A 84 27.58 20.79 18.38
N ARG A 85 28.91 20.69 18.52
CA ARG A 85 29.73 19.76 17.71
C ARG A 85 29.37 18.30 17.97
N ALA A 86 29.24 17.91 19.24
CA ALA A 86 28.85 16.56 19.62
C ALA A 86 27.48 16.23 19.03
N LEU A 87 26.51 17.12 19.16
CA LEU A 87 25.15 16.94 18.66
C LEU A 87 25.10 16.83 17.12
N ALA A 88 25.90 17.62 16.41
CA ALA A 88 26.02 17.53 14.96
C ALA A 88 26.53 16.16 14.50
N VAL A 89 27.56 15.62 15.17
CA VAL A 89 28.11 14.28 14.86
C VAL A 89 27.13 13.17 15.25
N THR A 90 26.56 13.23 16.46
CA THR A 90 25.61 12.20 16.92
C THR A 90 24.33 12.20 16.11
N ARG A 91 23.83 13.36 15.65
CA ARG A 91 22.69 13.44 14.71
C ARG A 91 22.96 12.64 13.45
N GLY A 92 24.15 12.79 12.86
CA GLY A 92 24.56 12.03 11.67
C GLY A 92 24.62 10.52 11.94
N LEU A 93 25.20 10.13 13.07
CA LEU A 93 25.30 8.73 13.47
C LEU A 93 23.93 8.09 13.73
N PHE A 94 23.02 8.79 14.40
CA PHE A 94 21.65 8.32 14.63
C PHE A 94 20.87 8.20 13.32
N ARG A 95 21.01 9.16 12.39
CA ARG A 95 20.37 9.09 11.07
C ARG A 95 20.90 7.92 10.24
N TYR A 96 22.20 7.64 10.32
CA TYR A 96 22.78 6.46 9.67
C TYR A 96 22.26 5.16 10.27
N GLY A 97 22.26 5.06 11.60
CA GLY A 97 21.74 3.89 12.31
C GLY A 97 20.26 3.65 12.06
N GLU A 98 19.45 4.72 12.03
CA GLU A 98 18.05 4.67 11.62
C GLU A 98 17.90 4.05 10.23
N ARG A 99 18.63 4.57 9.23
CA ARG A 99 18.53 4.08 7.86
C ARG A 99 18.89 2.60 7.76
N LEU A 100 19.95 2.18 8.44
CA LEU A 100 20.39 0.78 8.43
C LEU A 100 19.36 -0.14 9.11
N ALA A 101 18.92 0.20 10.32
CA ALA A 101 17.96 -0.59 11.08
C ALA A 101 16.58 -0.61 10.41
N GLY A 102 16.14 0.52 9.85
CA GLY A 102 14.88 0.65 9.12
C GLY A 102 14.88 -0.21 7.86
N HIS A 103 15.94 -0.15 7.07
CA HIS A 103 16.02 -0.91 5.82
C HIS A 103 16.09 -2.41 6.07
N ASP A 104 16.90 -2.85 7.04
CA ASP A 104 16.98 -4.25 7.44
C ASP A 104 15.63 -4.77 7.98
N ALA A 105 14.93 -4.00 8.81
CA ALA A 105 13.59 -4.36 9.26
C ALA A 105 12.59 -4.50 8.09
N ALA A 106 12.66 -3.59 7.10
CA ALA A 106 11.81 -3.63 5.92
C ALA A 106 12.10 -4.84 5.02
N LEU A 107 13.37 -5.13 4.73
CA LEU A 107 13.77 -6.27 3.91
C LEU A 107 13.33 -7.60 4.55
N ARG A 108 13.50 -7.74 5.87
CA ARG A 108 13.01 -8.93 6.60
C ARG A 108 11.49 -9.05 6.54
N ALA A 109 10.75 -7.94 6.61
CA ALA A 109 9.30 -7.94 6.49
C ALA A 109 8.84 -8.41 5.10
N VAL A 110 9.45 -7.87 4.03
CA VAL A 110 9.19 -8.27 2.64
C VAL A 110 9.50 -9.76 2.44
N ALA A 111 10.65 -10.24 2.91
CA ALA A 111 11.02 -11.65 2.79
C ALA A 111 10.03 -12.60 3.49
N ARG A 112 9.52 -12.22 4.68
CA ARG A 112 8.49 -13.00 5.39
C ARG A 112 7.16 -13.01 4.64
N LEU A 113 6.75 -11.87 4.10
CA LEU A 113 5.47 -11.76 3.42
C LEU A 113 5.48 -12.53 2.09
N ARG A 114 6.56 -12.42 1.30
CA ARG A 114 6.76 -13.23 0.08
C ARG A 114 6.63 -14.73 0.38
N ARG A 115 7.30 -15.24 1.42
CA ARG A 115 7.19 -16.67 1.81
C ARG A 115 5.76 -17.11 2.12
N ARG A 116 4.98 -16.28 2.83
CA ARG A 116 3.58 -16.60 3.17
C ARG A 116 2.68 -16.57 1.96
N VAL A 117 2.88 -15.58 1.10
CA VAL A 117 2.15 -15.43 -0.15
C VAL A 117 2.40 -16.65 -1.06
N PHE A 118 3.65 -16.99 -1.34
CA PHE A 118 3.99 -18.18 -2.13
C PHE A 118 3.48 -19.47 -1.48
N GLY A 119 3.57 -19.59 -0.14
CA GLY A 119 3.03 -20.73 0.59
C GLY A 119 1.50 -20.84 0.56
N SER A 120 0.77 -19.73 0.39
CA SER A 120 -0.68 -19.75 0.20
C SER A 120 -1.09 -20.13 -1.23
N LEU A 121 -0.33 -19.65 -2.23
CA LEU A 121 -0.55 -20.01 -3.63
C LEU A 121 -0.29 -21.51 -3.87
N ALA A 122 0.77 -22.05 -3.27
CA ALA A 122 1.11 -23.48 -3.39
C ALA A 122 0.08 -24.44 -2.76
N ARG A 123 -0.82 -23.94 -1.89
CA ARG A 123 -1.85 -24.76 -1.22
C ARG A 123 -3.23 -24.69 -1.90
N ARG A 124 -3.39 -23.87 -2.94
CA ARG A 124 -4.68 -23.78 -3.65
C ARG A 124 -4.79 -24.93 -4.66
N PRO A 125 -5.90 -25.69 -4.66
CA PRO A 125 -6.10 -26.78 -5.62
C PRO A 125 -6.20 -26.22 -7.04
N ALA A 126 -5.60 -26.94 -8.00
CA ALA A 126 -5.52 -26.54 -9.40
C ALA A 126 -6.87 -26.50 -10.15
N HIS A 127 -7.97 -26.98 -9.55
CA HIS A 127 -9.13 -27.43 -10.33
C HIS A 127 -10.25 -26.40 -10.59
N GLU A 128 -10.34 -25.27 -9.88
CA GLU A 128 -11.37 -24.25 -10.18
C GLU A 128 -10.81 -22.94 -10.78
N ASP A 129 -9.52 -22.66 -10.58
CA ASP A 129 -8.88 -21.39 -10.97
C ASP A 129 -7.71 -21.56 -11.98
N ALA A 130 -7.58 -22.72 -12.65
CA ALA A 130 -6.51 -22.94 -13.63
C ALA A 130 -6.53 -21.96 -14.83
N ARG A 131 -7.64 -21.25 -15.06
CA ARG A 131 -7.75 -20.18 -16.07
C ARG A 131 -7.40 -18.78 -15.55
N THR A 132 -7.43 -18.55 -14.24
CA THR A 132 -7.15 -17.25 -13.58
C THR A 132 -5.76 -17.21 -12.93
N VAL A 133 -5.17 -18.38 -12.63
CA VAL A 133 -3.86 -18.52 -11.96
C VAL A 133 -2.68 -18.64 -12.95
N ARG A 134 -2.93 -18.75 -14.26
CA ARG A 134 -1.87 -18.83 -15.29
C ARG A 134 -1.17 -17.50 -15.58
N ASP A 135 -1.65 -16.39 -15.04
CA ASP A 135 -1.07 -15.09 -15.32
C ASP A 135 0.12 -14.77 -14.42
N ALA A 136 1.30 -14.67 -15.03
CA ALA A 136 2.48 -14.02 -14.45
C ALA A 136 2.15 -12.60 -13.92
N ASP A 137 1.08 -11.99 -14.42
CA ASP A 137 0.51 -10.73 -13.96
C ASP A 137 -0.09 -10.83 -12.54
N THR A 138 -0.78 -11.92 -12.19
CA THR A 138 -1.33 -12.13 -10.84
C THR A 138 -0.22 -12.26 -9.78
N VAL A 139 0.85 -12.98 -10.09
CA VAL A 139 2.02 -13.09 -9.20
C VAL A 139 2.76 -11.75 -9.11
N SER A 140 2.93 -11.04 -10.24
CA SER A 140 3.61 -9.73 -10.28
C SER A 140 2.84 -8.67 -9.50
N ARG A 141 1.51 -8.62 -9.62
CA ARG A 141 0.63 -7.74 -8.84
C ARG A 141 0.69 -8.05 -7.35
N LEU A 142 0.80 -9.32 -7.00
CA LEU A 142 0.89 -9.75 -5.60
C LEU A 142 2.25 -9.40 -4.98
N VAL A 143 3.34 -9.49 -5.74
CA VAL A 143 4.66 -9.01 -5.32
C VAL A 143 4.67 -7.49 -5.16
N ALA A 144 4.07 -6.75 -6.10
CA ALA A 144 3.94 -5.29 -5.99
C ALA A 144 3.11 -4.89 -4.76
N ASP A 145 2.01 -5.59 -4.48
CA ASP A 145 1.17 -5.36 -3.31
C ASP A 145 1.89 -5.72 -1.97
N VAL A 146 2.91 -6.57 -1.99
CA VAL A 146 3.78 -6.87 -0.83
C VAL A 146 4.78 -5.75 -0.56
N ASP A 147 5.33 -5.14 -1.62
CA ASP A 147 6.27 -4.03 -1.50
C ASP A 147 5.58 -2.77 -0.91
N LEU A 148 4.25 -2.65 -1.04
CA LEU A 148 3.43 -1.64 -0.36
C LEU A 148 3.61 -1.64 1.17
N VAL A 149 3.88 -2.80 1.78
CA VAL A 149 4.09 -2.90 3.24
C VAL A 149 5.40 -2.23 3.67
N GLN A 150 6.44 -2.30 2.84
CA GLN A 150 7.71 -1.61 3.09
C GLN A 150 7.50 -0.10 3.06
N ASP A 151 6.77 0.40 2.06
CA ASP A 151 6.48 1.82 1.92
C ASP A 151 5.59 2.33 3.07
N ALA A 152 4.60 1.55 3.51
CA ALA A 152 3.78 1.88 4.69
C ALA A 152 4.63 2.05 5.96
N LEU A 153 5.60 1.16 6.17
CA LEU A 153 6.46 1.19 7.36
C LEU A 153 7.44 2.35 7.36
N LEU A 154 8.17 2.51 6.26
CA LEU A 154 9.29 3.45 6.18
C LEU A 154 8.84 4.88 5.90
N ARG A 155 7.78 5.06 5.11
CA ARG A 155 7.36 6.37 4.61
C ARG A 155 6.10 6.91 5.27
N VAL A 156 5.37 6.09 6.04
CA VAL A 156 4.16 6.55 6.76
C VAL A 156 4.31 6.40 8.27
N LEU A 157 4.56 5.19 8.77
CA LEU A 157 4.53 4.93 10.20
C LEU A 157 5.69 5.59 10.96
N LEU A 158 6.92 5.44 10.46
CA LEU A 158 8.11 6.04 11.08
C LEU A 158 8.03 7.58 11.14
N PRO A 159 7.76 8.28 10.03
CA PRO A 159 7.64 9.74 10.04
C PRO A 159 6.49 10.25 10.92
N ALA A 160 5.35 9.54 10.95
CA ALA A 160 4.22 9.93 11.81
C ALA A 160 4.57 9.81 13.30
N LEU A 161 5.25 8.74 13.70
CA LEU A 161 5.67 8.55 15.08
C LEU A 161 6.72 9.60 15.50
N SER A 162 7.71 9.88 14.66
CA SER A 162 8.71 10.89 14.97
C SER A 162 8.09 12.29 15.05
N ALA A 163 7.19 12.65 14.13
CA ALA A 163 6.46 13.91 14.17
C ALA A 163 5.71 14.12 15.48
N VAL A 164 4.96 13.13 15.96
CA VAL A 164 4.21 13.23 17.23
C VAL A 164 5.15 13.39 18.43
N LEU A 165 6.17 12.54 18.53
CA LEU A 165 7.06 12.54 19.69
C LEU A 165 7.96 13.78 19.74
N VAL A 166 8.50 14.21 18.59
CA VAL A 166 9.30 15.45 18.51
C VAL A 166 8.43 16.66 18.80
N SER A 167 7.23 16.76 18.22
CA SER A 167 6.31 17.88 18.50
C SER A 167 5.99 17.96 19.99
N ALA A 168 5.68 16.84 20.64
CA ALA A 168 5.40 16.79 22.06
C ALA A 168 6.62 17.25 22.89
N ALA A 169 7.82 16.76 22.57
CA ALA A 169 9.04 17.15 23.28
C ALA A 169 9.36 18.65 23.12
N VAL A 170 9.21 19.18 21.90
CA VAL A 170 9.49 20.59 21.59
C VAL A 170 8.47 21.52 22.23
N ILE A 171 7.18 21.20 22.16
CA ILE A 171 6.11 21.96 22.83
C ILE A 171 6.35 21.98 24.35
N SER A 172 6.70 20.82 24.93
CA SER A 172 7.00 20.70 26.36
C SER A 172 8.21 21.56 26.73
N GLY A 173 9.29 21.52 25.95
CA GLY A 173 10.47 22.36 26.17
C GLY A 173 10.17 23.85 26.05
N ALA A 174 9.39 24.26 25.05
CA ALA A 174 8.97 25.65 24.89
C ALA A 174 8.10 26.13 26.05
N ALA A 175 7.22 25.26 26.59
CA ALA A 175 6.31 25.59 27.69
C ALA A 175 7.05 25.93 28.99
N LEU A 176 8.23 25.35 29.20
CA LEU A 176 9.09 25.66 30.35
C LEU A 176 9.68 27.09 30.30
N VAL A 177 9.80 27.67 29.11
CA VAL A 177 10.38 29.00 28.90
C VAL A 177 9.28 30.06 28.76
N SER A 178 8.31 29.81 27.88
CA SER A 178 7.18 30.70 27.64
C SER A 178 5.94 29.90 27.24
N PRO A 179 4.93 29.77 28.13
CA PRO A 179 3.69 29.07 27.83
C PRO A 179 2.94 29.65 26.61
N ALA A 180 3.02 30.97 26.40
CA ALA A 180 2.40 31.63 25.26
C ALA A 180 3.05 31.21 23.93
N ALA A 181 4.39 31.18 23.89
CA ALA A 181 5.12 30.70 22.72
C ALA A 181 4.85 29.21 22.45
N ALA A 182 4.76 28.39 23.51
CA ALA A 182 4.42 26.98 23.40
C ALA A 182 3.02 26.73 22.83
N LEU A 183 2.04 27.56 23.21
CA LEU A 183 0.69 27.50 22.64
C LEU A 183 0.70 27.83 21.14
N ALA A 184 1.37 28.92 20.75
CA ALA A 184 1.50 29.29 19.33
C ALA A 184 2.19 28.18 18.52
N LEU A 185 3.25 27.59 19.07
CA LEU A 185 3.96 26.47 18.47
C LEU A 185 3.07 25.22 18.36
N ALA A 186 2.31 24.90 19.40
CA ALA A 186 1.38 23.77 19.39
C ALA A 186 0.29 23.93 18.33
N LEU A 187 -0.27 25.14 18.18
CA LEU A 187 -1.25 25.44 17.14
C LEU A 187 -0.64 25.33 15.74
N GLY A 188 0.56 25.86 15.53
CA GLY A 188 1.30 25.74 14.27
C GLY A 188 1.61 24.30 13.89
N LEU A 189 2.12 23.50 14.83
CA LEU A 189 2.42 22.08 14.64
C LEU A 189 1.14 21.25 14.43
N ALA A 190 0.04 21.58 15.11
CA ALA A 190 -1.26 20.93 14.87
C ALA A 190 -1.81 21.25 13.46
N ALA A 191 -1.70 22.50 13.02
CA ALA A 191 -2.09 22.90 11.67
C ALA A 191 -1.22 22.20 10.61
N GLY A 192 0.10 22.18 10.79
CA GLY A 192 1.04 21.57 9.86
C GLY A 192 1.02 20.04 9.86
N GLY A 193 0.90 19.42 11.03
CA GLY A 193 1.06 17.97 11.22
C GLY A 193 -0.26 17.18 11.23
N VAL A 194 -1.40 17.83 11.44
CA VAL A 194 -2.71 17.17 11.47
C VAL A 194 -3.64 17.73 10.41
N LEU A 195 -3.86 19.05 10.39
CA LEU A 195 -4.85 19.66 9.49
C LEU A 195 -4.44 19.50 8.02
N LEU A 196 -3.21 19.86 7.65
CA LEU A 196 -2.74 19.73 6.26
C LEU A 196 -2.72 18.27 5.76
N PRO A 197 -2.12 17.29 6.48
CA PRO A 197 -2.16 15.89 6.07
C PRO A 197 -3.57 15.30 6.01
N ALA A 198 -4.50 15.74 6.88
CA ALA A 198 -5.89 15.29 6.83
C ALA A 198 -6.59 15.81 5.56
N LEU A 199 -6.39 17.08 5.20
CA LEU A 199 -6.96 17.65 3.98
C LEU A 199 -6.39 16.99 2.72
N THR A 200 -5.09 16.70 2.69
CA THR A 200 -4.47 15.99 1.56
C THR A 200 -4.98 14.56 1.46
N ALA A 201 -5.06 13.82 2.57
CA ALA A 201 -5.60 12.46 2.58
C ALA A 201 -7.06 12.41 2.12
N LEU A 202 -7.90 13.34 2.58
CA LEU A 202 -9.32 13.42 2.18
C LEU A 202 -9.49 13.66 0.68
N ALA A 203 -8.65 14.52 0.11
CA ALA A 203 -8.73 14.82 -1.31
C ALA A 203 -8.09 13.73 -2.19
N ALA A 204 -6.98 13.12 -1.74
CA ALA A 204 -6.38 11.97 -2.39
C ALA A 204 -7.38 10.80 -2.45
N ALA A 205 -8.04 10.49 -1.32
CA ALA A 205 -9.05 9.43 -1.27
C ALA A 205 -10.25 9.66 -2.22
N ARG A 206 -10.57 10.91 -2.55
CA ARG A 206 -11.59 11.26 -3.56
C ARG A 206 -11.07 11.11 -5.00
N ALA A 207 -9.81 11.43 -5.23
CA ALA A 207 -9.16 11.32 -6.55
C ALA A 207 -8.86 9.85 -6.93
N ASP A 208 -8.45 9.02 -5.98
CA ASP A 208 -7.95 7.66 -6.23
C ASP A 208 -8.93 6.75 -6.98
N ARG A 209 -10.23 6.78 -6.61
CA ARG A 209 -11.22 5.91 -7.27
C ARG A 209 -11.33 6.22 -8.75
N ARG A 210 -11.35 7.50 -9.10
CA ARG A 210 -11.50 7.94 -10.49
C ARG A 210 -10.25 7.67 -11.31
N SER A 211 -9.07 7.86 -10.72
CA SER A 211 -7.80 7.53 -11.38
C SER A 211 -7.64 6.02 -11.59
N ALA A 212 -8.14 5.18 -10.67
CA ALA A 212 -8.12 3.72 -10.85
C ALA A 212 -9.02 3.28 -12.02
N ASP A 213 -10.25 3.80 -12.11
CA ASP A 213 -11.18 3.50 -13.21
C ASP A 213 -10.60 3.92 -14.57
N LEU A 214 -10.04 5.13 -14.66
CA LEU A 214 -9.45 5.65 -15.90
C LEU A 214 -8.18 4.89 -16.31
N ARG A 215 -7.39 4.39 -15.35
CA ARG A 215 -6.23 3.53 -15.63
C ARG A 215 -6.68 2.16 -16.14
N ALA A 216 -7.74 1.59 -15.57
CA ALA A 216 -8.30 0.34 -16.05
C ALA A 216 -8.88 0.49 -17.47
N GLU A 217 -9.63 1.57 -17.73
CA GLU A 217 -10.15 1.89 -19.07
C GLU A 217 -9.01 2.08 -20.09
N LEU A 218 -7.95 2.80 -19.72
CA LEU A 218 -6.78 2.98 -20.57
C LEU A 218 -6.04 1.65 -20.84
N ALA A 219 -5.96 0.78 -19.84
CA ALA A 219 -5.34 -0.53 -20.00
C ALA A 219 -6.13 -1.40 -20.99
N VAL A 220 -7.46 -1.43 -20.88
CA VAL A 220 -8.33 -2.12 -21.85
C VAL A 220 -8.10 -1.60 -23.27
N HIS A 221 -8.14 -0.28 -23.47
CA HIS A 221 -7.86 0.30 -24.79
C HIS A 221 -6.46 -0.03 -25.30
N THR A 222 -5.47 -0.13 -24.43
CA THR A 222 -4.11 -0.47 -24.83
C THR A 222 -4.02 -1.93 -25.27
N VAL A 223 -4.68 -2.84 -24.56
CA VAL A 223 -4.75 -4.26 -24.94
C VAL A 223 -5.50 -4.41 -26.26
N ASP A 224 -6.67 -3.78 -26.42
CA ASP A 224 -7.45 -3.83 -27.65
C ASP A 224 -6.66 -3.32 -28.87
N LEU A 225 -5.84 -2.28 -28.68
CA LEU A 225 -4.98 -1.73 -29.72
C LEU A 225 -3.82 -2.66 -30.10
N LEU A 226 -3.29 -3.43 -29.15
CA LEU A 226 -2.16 -4.33 -29.36
C LEU A 226 -2.62 -5.68 -29.92
N ASP A 227 -3.61 -6.30 -29.29
CA ASP A 227 -4.12 -7.62 -29.67
C ASP A 227 -4.99 -7.53 -30.95
N GLY A 228 -5.72 -6.43 -31.14
CA GLY A 228 -6.56 -6.18 -32.31
C GLY A 228 -5.89 -5.37 -33.42
N ALA A 229 -4.56 -5.19 -33.39
CA ALA A 229 -3.85 -4.27 -34.28
C ALA A 229 -4.07 -4.58 -35.78
N GLU A 230 -4.04 -5.87 -36.15
CA GLU A 230 -4.21 -6.33 -37.52
C GLU A 230 -5.65 -6.09 -38.02
N ASP A 231 -6.65 -6.45 -37.21
CA ASP A 231 -8.06 -6.21 -37.51
C ASP A 231 -8.35 -4.71 -37.65
N LEU A 232 -7.86 -3.89 -36.70
CA LEU A 232 -8.03 -2.44 -36.73
C LEU A 232 -7.35 -1.80 -37.94
N ALA A 233 -6.25 -2.36 -38.44
CA ALA A 233 -5.60 -1.92 -39.66
C ALA A 233 -6.43 -2.27 -40.91
N VAL A 234 -6.96 -3.50 -40.98
CA VAL A 234 -7.81 -3.96 -42.09
C VAL A 234 -9.10 -3.14 -42.21
N PHE A 235 -9.74 -2.83 -41.08
CA PHE A 235 -10.97 -2.02 -41.06
C PHE A 235 -10.72 -0.50 -41.09
N GLY A 236 -9.47 -0.04 -41.14
CA GLY A 236 -9.12 1.39 -41.12
C GLY A 236 -9.54 2.11 -39.83
N ALA A 237 -9.74 1.38 -38.73
CA ALA A 237 -10.25 1.89 -37.47
C ALA A 237 -9.15 2.27 -36.46
N ALA A 238 -7.88 1.90 -36.74
CA ALA A 238 -6.74 2.12 -35.85
C ALA A 238 -6.64 3.56 -35.32
N ALA A 239 -6.72 4.57 -36.20
CA ALA A 239 -6.64 5.99 -35.81
C ALA A 239 -7.74 6.38 -34.81
N ARG A 240 -8.97 5.88 -35.01
CA ARG A 240 -10.12 6.18 -34.16
C ARG A 240 -9.95 5.58 -32.76
N GLU A 241 -9.48 4.34 -32.67
CA GLU A 241 -9.25 3.70 -31.36
C GLU A 241 -8.05 4.33 -30.63
N THR A 242 -6.99 4.71 -31.35
CA THR A 242 -5.88 5.47 -30.75
C THR A 242 -6.34 6.82 -30.20
N ASP A 243 -7.24 7.52 -30.91
CA ASP A 243 -7.78 8.79 -30.41
C ASP A 243 -8.61 8.60 -29.14
N ARG A 244 -9.35 7.49 -29.01
CA ARG A 244 -10.07 7.15 -27.77
C ARG A 244 -9.11 6.87 -26.62
N ALA A 245 -8.08 6.06 -26.84
CA ALA A 245 -7.05 5.81 -25.83
C ALA A 245 -6.35 7.10 -25.39
N VAL A 246 -6.00 7.98 -26.33
CA VAL A 246 -5.42 9.31 -26.05
C VAL A 246 -6.40 10.20 -25.28
N ALA A 247 -7.69 10.18 -25.60
CA ALA A 247 -8.70 10.93 -24.86
C ALA A 247 -8.80 10.46 -23.40
N THR A 248 -8.81 9.15 -23.16
CA THR A 248 -8.80 8.56 -21.81
C THR A 248 -7.51 8.90 -21.07
N ALA A 249 -6.35 8.82 -21.74
CA ALA A 249 -5.08 9.25 -21.18
C ALA A 249 -5.04 10.76 -20.83
N ARG A 250 -5.67 11.62 -21.64
CA ARG A 250 -5.80 13.07 -21.33
C ARG A 250 -6.69 13.30 -20.11
N ARG A 251 -7.80 12.58 -19.97
CA ARG A 251 -8.68 12.63 -18.79
C ARG A 251 -7.92 12.20 -17.54
N LEU A 252 -7.19 11.08 -17.61
CA LEU A 252 -6.34 10.60 -16.52
C LEU A 252 -5.28 11.64 -16.12
N ARG A 253 -4.55 12.21 -17.10
CA ARG A 253 -3.57 13.27 -16.86
C ARG A 253 -4.18 14.52 -16.22
N ALA A 254 -5.39 14.91 -16.62
CA ALA A 254 -6.08 16.07 -16.03
C ALA A 254 -6.44 15.80 -14.56
N HIS A 255 -6.89 14.59 -14.23
CA HIS A 255 -7.15 14.17 -12.85
C HIS A 255 -5.87 14.12 -12.00
N ASP A 256 -4.81 13.48 -12.51
CA ASP A 256 -3.54 13.34 -11.79
C ASP A 256 -2.86 14.72 -11.57
N ARG A 257 -3.02 15.68 -12.51
CA ARG A 257 -2.59 17.08 -12.31
C ARG A 257 -3.31 17.75 -11.14
N GLY A 258 -4.61 17.52 -10.99
CA GLY A 258 -5.37 18.08 -9.87
C GLY A 258 -4.86 17.59 -8.52
N ALA A 259 -4.58 16.29 -8.42
CA ALA A 259 -3.98 15.69 -7.21
C ALA A 259 -2.56 16.23 -6.95
N ALA A 260 -1.73 16.34 -7.99
CA ALA A 260 -0.38 16.90 -7.88
C ALA A 260 -0.38 18.38 -7.46
N LEU A 261 -1.29 19.19 -7.99
CA LEU A 261 -1.46 20.59 -7.58
C LEU A 261 -1.86 20.69 -6.12
N LEU A 262 -2.76 19.85 -5.65
CA LEU A 262 -3.13 19.84 -4.24
C LEU A 262 -1.97 19.44 -3.33
N SER A 263 -1.15 18.46 -3.77
CA SER A 263 0.10 18.12 -3.10
C SER A 263 1.02 19.35 -2.97
N ALA A 264 1.27 20.04 -4.08
CA ALA A 264 2.09 21.24 -4.09
C ALA A 264 1.54 22.35 -3.19
N VAL A 265 0.21 22.57 -3.21
CA VAL A 265 -0.47 23.53 -2.33
C VAL A 265 -0.30 23.15 -0.86
N SER A 266 -0.36 21.86 -0.52
CA SER A 266 -0.17 21.42 0.88
C SER A 266 1.25 21.66 1.39
N VAL A 267 2.25 21.44 0.54
CA VAL A 267 3.66 21.73 0.88
C VAL A 267 3.87 23.25 1.01
N ALA A 268 3.32 24.04 0.09
CA ALA A 268 3.39 25.50 0.19
C ALA A 268 2.67 26.03 1.45
N ALA A 269 1.51 25.48 1.78
CA ALA A 269 0.78 25.82 3.00
C ALA A 269 1.58 25.46 4.26
N LEU A 270 2.31 24.34 4.27
CA LEU A 270 3.18 23.98 5.39
C LEU A 270 4.29 25.02 5.58
N THR A 271 4.92 25.49 4.50
CA THR A 271 5.92 26.57 4.56
C THR A 271 5.35 27.88 5.09
N VAL A 272 4.13 28.24 4.68
CA VAL A 272 3.44 29.45 5.19
C VAL A 272 3.12 29.30 6.67
N VAL A 273 2.61 28.14 7.11
CA VAL A 273 2.34 27.86 8.53
C VAL A 273 3.62 27.89 9.34
N GLN A 274 4.72 27.32 8.84
CA GLN A 274 6.04 27.36 9.47
C GLN A 274 6.52 28.81 9.67
N GLY A 275 6.46 29.63 8.62
CA GLY A 275 6.84 31.04 8.68
C GLY A 275 5.97 31.83 9.65
N ALA A 276 4.65 31.70 9.56
CA ALA A 276 3.70 32.37 10.45
C ALA A 276 3.90 31.97 11.91
N THR A 277 4.13 30.67 12.19
CA THR A 277 4.39 30.16 13.54
C THR A 277 5.71 30.71 14.09
N THR A 278 6.77 30.73 13.26
CA THR A 278 8.07 31.28 13.64
C THR A 278 7.99 32.76 13.99
N ILE A 279 7.27 33.55 13.17
CA ILE A 279 7.03 34.97 13.41
C ILE A 279 6.19 35.17 14.68
N ALA A 280 5.11 34.40 14.86
CA ALA A 280 4.26 34.49 16.05
C ALA A 280 5.06 34.19 17.33
N VAL A 281 5.89 33.15 17.33
CA VAL A 281 6.77 32.81 18.45
C VAL A 281 7.77 33.95 18.72
N ALA A 282 8.37 34.54 17.68
CA ALA A 282 9.28 35.68 17.83
C ALA A 282 8.60 36.90 18.48
N LEU A 283 7.41 37.26 18.01
CA LEU A 283 6.64 38.38 18.56
C LEU A 283 6.21 38.12 20.01
N LEU A 284 5.82 36.90 20.35
CA LEU A 284 5.42 36.53 21.71
C LEU A 284 6.59 36.51 22.69
N CYS A 285 7.81 36.21 22.22
CA CYS A 285 9.01 36.22 23.04
C CYS A 285 9.63 37.63 23.17
N ALA A 286 9.29 38.55 22.26
CA ALA A 286 9.78 39.92 22.28
C ALA A 286 9.31 40.63 23.56
N GLY A 287 10.26 40.98 24.43
CA GLY A 287 10.00 41.70 25.69
C GLY A 287 9.44 40.88 26.85
N SER A 288 9.01 39.63 26.63
CA SER A 288 8.47 38.74 27.68
C SER A 288 9.49 37.75 28.23
N THR A 289 10.56 37.50 27.49
CA THR A 289 11.55 36.44 27.78
C THR A 289 12.96 37.03 27.75
N SER A 290 13.94 36.33 28.36
CA SER A 290 15.37 36.68 28.23
C SER A 290 15.77 36.85 26.75
N PRO A 291 16.63 37.83 26.41
CA PRO A 291 17.07 38.11 25.03
C PRO A 291 17.59 36.87 24.30
N VAL A 292 18.24 35.97 25.02
CA VAL A 292 18.79 34.71 24.50
C VAL A 292 17.67 33.79 24.00
N TRP A 293 16.65 33.59 24.83
CA TRP A 293 15.53 32.71 24.50
C TRP A 293 14.59 33.34 23.46
N ALA A 294 14.53 34.68 23.39
CA ALA A 294 13.83 35.39 22.34
C ALA A 294 14.38 35.12 20.93
N VAL A 295 15.66 34.73 20.82
CA VAL A 295 16.29 34.27 19.57
C VAL A 295 16.18 32.75 19.40
N ALA A 296 16.37 31.99 20.48
CA ALA A 296 16.39 30.53 20.41
C ALA A 296 15.02 29.89 20.14
N LEU A 297 13.93 30.40 20.74
CA LEU A 297 12.59 29.82 20.59
C LEU A 297 12.01 29.94 19.17
N PRO A 298 12.16 31.06 18.44
CA PRO A 298 11.77 31.11 17.04
C PRO A 298 12.53 30.12 16.16
N LEU A 299 13.83 29.92 16.42
CA LEU A 299 14.63 28.95 15.66
C LEU A 299 14.32 27.49 16.04
N LEU A 300 13.93 27.24 17.30
CA LEU A 300 13.32 25.98 17.72
C LEU A 300 12.02 25.73 16.95
N ALA A 301 11.14 26.73 16.88
CA ALA A 301 9.90 26.65 16.11
C ALA A 301 10.20 26.34 14.64
N LEU A 302 11.08 27.11 14.00
CA LEU A 302 11.48 26.91 12.61
C LEU A 302 12.00 25.49 12.35
N ALA A 303 12.89 24.98 13.21
CA ALA A 303 13.48 23.65 13.07
C ALA A 303 12.48 22.51 13.33
N SER A 304 11.49 22.71 14.21
CA SER A 304 10.50 21.68 14.52
C SER A 304 9.62 21.29 13.32
N PHE A 305 9.43 22.19 12.36
CA PHE A 305 8.70 21.90 11.12
C PHE A 305 9.47 20.97 10.16
N GLU A 306 10.79 20.80 10.30
CA GLU A 306 11.55 19.83 9.48
C GLU A 306 10.98 18.41 9.63
N VAL A 307 10.51 18.06 10.83
CA VAL A 307 9.94 16.74 11.13
C VAL A 307 8.57 16.54 10.48
N LEU A 308 7.88 17.63 10.14
CA LEU A 308 6.57 17.59 9.48
C LEU A 308 6.67 17.51 7.95
N THR A 309 7.84 17.81 7.37
CA THR A 309 8.05 17.82 5.91
C THR A 309 7.66 16.52 5.18
N PRO A 310 7.89 15.30 5.72
CA PRO A 310 7.47 14.07 5.04
C PRO A 310 5.95 13.78 5.14
N LEU A 311 5.21 14.42 6.05
CA LEU A 311 3.82 14.06 6.35
C LEU A 311 2.85 14.25 5.18
N PRO A 312 2.90 15.33 4.38
CA PRO A 312 2.00 15.48 3.24
C PRO A 312 2.16 14.35 2.21
N ALA A 313 3.40 13.95 1.92
CA ALA A 313 3.72 12.83 1.05
C ALA A 313 3.29 11.48 1.66
N ALA A 314 3.51 11.31 2.97
CA ALA A 314 3.06 10.14 3.71
C ALA A 314 1.53 9.97 3.68
N ALA A 315 0.78 11.07 3.76
CA ALA A 315 -0.67 11.06 3.71
C ALA A 315 -1.22 10.64 2.33
N GLN A 316 -0.55 11.06 1.24
CA GLN A 316 -0.88 10.64 -0.12
C GLN A 316 -0.59 9.16 -0.31
N LEU A 317 0.62 8.74 0.06
CA LEU A 317 1.00 7.34 -0.01
C LEU A 317 0.06 6.47 0.82
N LEU A 318 -0.38 6.92 2.00
CA LEU A 318 -1.36 6.19 2.80
C LEU A 318 -2.69 6.00 2.06
N ALA A 319 -3.17 6.99 1.30
CA ALA A 319 -4.37 6.84 0.48
C ALA A 319 -4.20 5.72 -0.56
N ASP A 320 -3.10 5.77 -1.33
CA ASP A 320 -2.75 4.76 -2.33
C ASP A 320 -2.63 3.34 -1.73
N LEU A 321 -1.91 3.24 -0.61
CA LEU A 321 -1.64 1.97 0.08
C LEU A 321 -2.92 1.30 0.62
N THR A 322 -3.91 2.09 1.03
CA THR A 322 -5.15 1.51 1.59
C THR A 322 -5.99 0.78 0.56
N ALA A 323 -5.92 1.16 -0.72
CA ALA A 323 -6.58 0.44 -1.81
C ALA A 323 -5.91 -0.93 -2.06
N GLY A 324 -4.58 -1.00 -2.06
CA GLY A 324 -3.82 -2.25 -2.19
C GLY A 324 -3.97 -3.17 -0.99
N ALA A 325 -3.89 -2.63 0.23
CA ALA A 325 -4.05 -3.41 1.46
C ALA A 325 -5.40 -4.13 1.54
N ARG A 326 -6.48 -3.55 0.99
CA ARG A 326 -7.80 -4.20 0.93
C ARG A 326 -7.79 -5.46 0.05
N ARG A 327 -7.12 -5.40 -1.11
CA ARG A 327 -7.02 -6.54 -2.04
C ARG A 327 -6.22 -7.69 -1.42
N VAL A 328 -5.07 -7.38 -0.83
CA VAL A 328 -4.23 -8.37 -0.13
C VAL A 328 -4.98 -8.98 1.05
N HIS A 329 -5.67 -8.15 1.84
CA HIS A 329 -6.43 -8.64 2.98
C HIS A 329 -7.56 -9.57 2.56
N ALA A 330 -8.28 -9.27 1.47
CA ALA A 330 -9.29 -10.16 0.91
C ALA A 330 -8.68 -11.50 0.49
N LEU A 331 -7.54 -11.50 -0.19
CA LEU A 331 -6.87 -12.72 -0.64
C LEU A 331 -6.39 -13.61 0.52
N LEU A 332 -5.88 -12.99 1.60
CA LEU A 332 -5.40 -13.70 2.79
C LEU A 332 -6.54 -14.26 3.66
N ARG A 333 -7.75 -13.70 3.55
CA ARG A 333 -8.91 -14.09 4.36
C ARG A 333 -9.73 -15.21 3.74
N ASP A 334 -9.46 -15.56 2.49
CA ASP A 334 -10.10 -16.67 1.80
C ASP A 334 -9.17 -17.88 1.68
N PRO A 335 -8.98 -18.65 2.78
CA PRO A 335 -8.49 -20.00 2.66
C PRO A 335 -9.67 -20.82 2.16
N ALA A 336 -9.76 -21.10 0.86
CA ALA A 336 -10.56 -22.21 0.40
C ALA A 336 -10.02 -23.45 1.15
N PRO A 337 -10.73 -24.01 2.15
CA PRO A 337 -10.23 -25.14 2.89
C PRO A 337 -10.53 -26.35 2.04
N VAL A 338 -9.51 -26.88 1.36
CA VAL A 338 -9.55 -28.31 1.04
C VAL A 338 -9.48 -29.00 2.39
N LYS A 339 -10.63 -29.49 2.86
CA LYS A 339 -10.63 -30.56 3.84
C LYS A 339 -9.95 -31.72 3.14
N ASP A 340 -8.69 -31.97 3.47
CA ASP A 340 -8.13 -33.30 3.29
C ASP A 340 -9.01 -34.23 4.12
N SER A 341 -9.97 -34.89 3.46
CA SER A 341 -10.53 -36.10 4.03
C SER A 341 -9.37 -37.07 4.09
N ALA A 342 -8.75 -37.17 5.27
CA ALA A 342 -7.82 -38.23 5.62
C ALA A 342 -8.57 -39.56 5.48
N SER A 343 -8.66 -40.05 4.25
CA SER A 343 -8.87 -41.46 3.96
C SER A 343 -7.49 -42.01 3.65
N THR A 344 -6.78 -42.40 4.72
CA THR A 344 -5.66 -43.32 4.60
C THR A 344 -6.23 -44.70 4.29
N GLY A 345 -6.76 -44.86 3.09
CA GLY A 345 -7.18 -46.14 2.52
C GLY A 345 -6.21 -46.48 1.40
N GLY A 346 -5.47 -47.58 1.53
CA GLY A 346 -4.57 -48.05 0.49
C GLY A 346 -5.27 -48.16 -0.86
N PHE A 347 -4.61 -47.68 -1.91
CA PHE A 347 -5.10 -47.76 -3.27
C PHE A 347 -5.11 -49.24 -3.72
N SER A 348 -6.25 -49.91 -3.56
CA SER A 348 -6.53 -51.19 -4.22
C SER A 348 -7.25 -50.89 -5.53
N GLY A 349 -6.59 -51.19 -6.65
CA GLY A 349 -7.03 -50.85 -8.01
C GLY A 349 -8.28 -51.59 -8.46
N ASP A 350 -9.43 -51.23 -7.91
CA ASP A 350 -10.75 -51.66 -8.38
C ASP A 350 -11.53 -50.42 -8.82
N VAL A 351 -11.43 -50.07 -10.10
CA VAL A 351 -12.26 -49.03 -10.72
C VAL A 351 -13.66 -49.63 -10.90
N ARG A 352 -14.54 -49.45 -9.91
CA ARG A 352 -15.97 -49.78 -10.08
C ARG A 352 -16.65 -48.67 -10.88
N ARG A 353 -17.40 -49.08 -11.92
CA ARG A 353 -18.29 -48.19 -12.69
C ARG A 353 -19.19 -47.40 -11.75
N ALA A 354 -19.13 -46.08 -11.82
CA ALA A 354 -20.13 -45.23 -11.19
C ALA A 354 -21.49 -45.43 -11.89
N PRO A 355 -22.61 -45.50 -11.16
CA PRO A 355 -23.93 -45.50 -11.78
C PRO A 355 -24.18 -44.15 -12.49
N PRO A 356 -24.99 -44.12 -13.57
CA PRO A 356 -25.23 -42.90 -14.32
C PRO A 356 -25.91 -41.87 -13.42
N HIS A 357 -25.22 -40.75 -13.18
CA HIS A 357 -25.84 -39.55 -12.61
C HIS A 357 -26.88 -39.01 -13.61
N PRO A 358 -28.12 -38.70 -13.17
CA PRO A 358 -29.06 -38.01 -14.03
C PRO A 358 -28.49 -36.62 -14.36
N ALA A 359 -28.43 -36.31 -15.65
CA ALA A 359 -27.96 -35.05 -16.18
C ALA A 359 -28.82 -33.88 -15.64
N SER A 360 -28.32 -33.16 -14.66
CA SER A 360 -28.76 -31.79 -14.41
C SER A 360 -27.96 -30.87 -15.35
N THR A 361 -28.57 -30.57 -16.50
CA THR A 361 -28.13 -29.54 -17.44
C THR A 361 -28.21 -28.17 -16.76
N THR A 362 -27.12 -27.70 -16.16
CA THR A 362 -26.85 -26.26 -16.11
C THR A 362 -26.16 -25.90 -17.43
N ALA A 363 -26.88 -25.13 -18.24
CA ALA A 363 -26.51 -24.74 -19.59
C ALA A 363 -25.17 -23.98 -19.62
N ALA A 364 -24.11 -24.67 -20.05
CA ALA A 364 -23.02 -24.07 -20.80
C ALA A 364 -23.23 -24.46 -22.27
N SER A 365 -23.57 -23.46 -23.08
CA SER A 365 -23.75 -23.58 -24.52
C SER A 365 -22.45 -24.06 -25.18
N GLY A 366 -22.42 -25.33 -25.55
CA GLY A 366 -21.42 -25.94 -26.40
C GLY A 366 -21.89 -27.34 -26.76
N ALA A 367 -22.36 -27.52 -27.99
CA ALA A 367 -22.92 -28.78 -28.47
C ALA A 367 -21.90 -29.92 -28.33
N CYS A 368 -22.22 -30.95 -27.53
CA CYS A 368 -21.52 -32.22 -27.59
C CYS A 368 -22.09 -33.05 -28.75
N PRO A 369 -21.31 -33.44 -29.76
CA PRO A 369 -21.73 -34.48 -30.68
C PRO A 369 -21.67 -35.83 -29.95
N SER A 370 -22.82 -36.46 -29.85
CA SER A 370 -23.00 -37.84 -29.37
C SER A 370 -22.34 -38.81 -30.35
N GLY A 371 -21.24 -39.43 -29.94
CA GLY A 371 -20.57 -40.49 -30.70
C GLY A 371 -19.66 -41.31 -29.81
N LEU A 372 -20.23 -42.29 -29.10
CA LEU A 372 -19.46 -43.31 -28.38
C LEU A 372 -19.99 -44.67 -28.82
N GLU A 373 -19.29 -45.29 -29.78
CA GLU A 373 -19.54 -46.67 -30.17
C GLU A 373 -18.95 -47.64 -29.13
N ARG A 374 -19.72 -48.69 -28.86
CA ARG A 374 -19.42 -49.75 -27.87
C ARG A 374 -18.32 -50.66 -28.40
N GLY A 375 -17.18 -50.70 -27.70
CA GLY A 375 -16.16 -51.75 -27.84
C GLY A 375 -16.35 -52.83 -26.77
N GLU A 376 -16.38 -54.09 -27.22
CA GLU A 376 -16.67 -55.32 -26.47
C GLU A 376 -15.63 -55.65 -25.38
N GLU A 377 -16.10 -56.19 -24.25
CA GLU A 377 -15.29 -56.55 -23.08
C GLU A 377 -14.48 -57.85 -23.31
N ARG A 378 -13.15 -57.80 -23.17
CA ARG A 378 -12.33 -58.95 -22.76
C ARG A 378 -11.12 -58.52 -21.92
N HIS A 379 -10.81 -59.37 -20.95
CA HIS A 379 -9.87 -59.16 -19.85
C HIS A 379 -8.42 -58.86 -20.28
N GLY A 380 -7.77 -57.95 -19.53
CA GLY A 380 -6.31 -57.80 -19.46
C GLY A 380 -5.74 -56.59 -20.22
N ASN A 381 -5.24 -55.59 -19.47
CA ASN A 381 -4.47 -54.41 -19.93
C ASN A 381 -5.00 -53.72 -21.20
N LEU A 382 -6.07 -52.93 -21.07
CA LEU A 382 -6.56 -52.08 -22.16
C LEU A 382 -5.66 -50.84 -22.34
N ARG A 383 -4.94 -50.77 -23.46
CA ARG A 383 -4.43 -49.49 -23.99
C ARG A 383 -5.55 -48.86 -24.81
N MET A 384 -6.16 -47.80 -24.29
CA MET A 384 -7.25 -47.09 -24.94
C MET A 384 -6.68 -45.97 -25.82
N GLY A 385 -6.84 -46.07 -27.14
CA GLY A 385 -6.47 -45.01 -28.09
C GLY A 385 -7.66 -44.09 -28.33
N LEU A 386 -7.54 -42.82 -27.94
CA LEU A 386 -8.52 -41.78 -28.26
C LEU A 386 -8.17 -41.21 -29.65
N LEU A 387 -8.93 -41.57 -30.69
CA LEU A 387 -8.87 -40.89 -32.00
C LEU A 387 -10.15 -40.10 -32.25
N GLY A 388 -9.98 -38.83 -32.59
CA GLY A 388 -11.02 -37.89 -32.96
C GLY A 388 -10.38 -36.71 -33.69
N PRO A 389 -11.09 -36.02 -34.60
CA PRO A 389 -10.57 -34.84 -35.29
C PRO A 389 -10.23 -33.75 -34.26
N GLY A 390 -9.17 -32.98 -34.53
CA GLY A 390 -8.38 -32.18 -33.58
C GLY A 390 -9.08 -31.13 -32.69
N GLU A 391 -10.41 -31.05 -32.69
CA GLU A 391 -11.21 -30.19 -31.80
C GLU A 391 -12.17 -30.97 -30.88
N GLY A 392 -12.14 -32.31 -30.91
CA GLY A 392 -13.06 -33.16 -30.15
C GLY A 392 -12.62 -33.44 -28.70
N GLY A 393 -12.41 -32.42 -27.86
CA GLY A 393 -12.42 -32.54 -26.38
C GLY A 393 -11.49 -33.56 -25.70
N GLN A 394 -10.54 -34.17 -26.42
CA GLN A 394 -9.71 -35.28 -25.92
C GLN A 394 -8.84 -34.86 -24.72
N SER A 395 -8.38 -33.60 -24.69
CA SER A 395 -7.61 -33.05 -23.57
C SER A 395 -8.45 -32.87 -22.29
N HIS A 396 -9.75 -32.57 -22.41
CA HIS A 396 -10.63 -32.42 -21.25
C HIS A 396 -10.96 -33.77 -20.59
N ILE A 397 -10.98 -34.87 -21.35
CA ILE A 397 -11.21 -36.22 -20.81
C ILE A 397 -10.00 -36.69 -20.00
N VAL A 398 -8.77 -36.36 -20.42
CA VAL A 398 -7.55 -36.66 -19.65
C VAL A 398 -7.47 -35.82 -18.36
N GLU A 399 -7.95 -34.57 -18.40
CA GLU A 399 -7.99 -33.66 -17.25
C GLU A 399 -9.00 -34.09 -16.17
N VAL A 400 -10.04 -34.84 -16.54
CA VAL A 400 -11.04 -35.39 -15.60
C VAL A 400 -10.59 -36.74 -14.99
N LEU A 401 -9.67 -37.46 -15.62
CA LEU A 401 -9.25 -38.82 -15.23
C LEU A 401 -7.91 -38.89 -14.48
N VAL A 402 -7.10 -37.84 -14.48
CA VAL A 402 -5.80 -37.82 -13.78
C VAL A 402 -5.86 -36.84 -12.60
N PRO A 403 -5.96 -37.31 -11.34
CA PRO A 403 -5.57 -36.47 -10.22
C PRO A 403 -4.05 -36.26 -10.34
N VAL A 404 -3.63 -35.05 -10.70
CA VAL A 404 -2.22 -34.70 -10.77
C VAL A 404 -1.70 -34.51 -9.35
N ASP A 405 -1.38 -35.61 -8.68
CA ASP A 405 -0.49 -35.60 -7.53
C ASP A 405 0.94 -35.36 -8.04
N MET A 406 1.32 -34.09 -8.20
CA MET A 406 2.73 -33.71 -8.33
C MET A 406 3.42 -33.86 -6.97
N VAL A 407 3.78 -35.09 -6.64
CA VAL A 407 4.88 -35.37 -5.69
C VAL A 407 6.18 -35.19 -6.47
N CYS A 408 6.84 -34.04 -6.32
CA CYS A 408 8.22 -33.89 -6.77
C CYS A 408 9.18 -34.63 -5.80
N PRO A 409 10.21 -35.33 -6.30
CA PRO A 409 11.26 -35.94 -5.49
C PRO A 409 12.15 -34.92 -4.77
#